data_AF-A0A919VFM4-F1
#
_entry.id   AF-A0A919VFM4-F1
#
_cell.length_a   1.000
_cell.length_b   1.000
_cell.length_c   1.000
_cell.angle_alpha   90.00
_cell.angle_beta   90.00
_cell.angle_gamma   90.00
#
_symmetry.space_group_name_H-M   'P 1'
#
loop_
_entity.id
_entity.type
_entity.pdbx_description
1 polymer ?
#
loop_
_entity_poly.entity_id
_entity_poly.type
_entity_poly.pdbx_seq_one_letter_code
_entity_poly.pdbx_strand_id
1 'polypeptide(L)' 'MRKLTEGEVLSLTGLLKFESDGLAVSRTMQALITDDELKKQAESGILAAEGRIKGLQQFINENSVTRV' A
#
# COMPACT_ATOMS: atom_id res chain seq x y z
N MET A 1 -6.13 -18.62 -14.00
CA MET A 1 -5.64 -17.22 -14.05
C MET A 1 -4.34 -17.19 -14.86
N ARG A 2 -4.06 -16.11 -15.60
CA ARG A 2 -2.87 -15.99 -16.46
C ARG A 2 -1.62 -15.86 -15.59
N LYS A 3 -0.48 -16.42 -16.02
CA LYS A 3 0.81 -16.12 -15.39
C LYS A 3 1.17 -14.65 -15.64
N LEU A 4 1.61 -13.97 -14.60
CA LEU A 4 2.17 -12.62 -14.70
C LEU A 4 3.56 -12.70 -15.32
N THR A 5 3.87 -11.73 -16.17
CA THR A 5 5.22 -11.53 -16.70
C THR A 5 6.13 -10.96 -15.62
N GLU A 6 7.44 -11.11 -15.77
CA GLU A 6 8.43 -10.54 -14.84
C GLU A 6 8.28 -9.02 -14.69
N GLY A 7 7.94 -8.31 -15.77
CA GLY A 7 7.69 -6.86 -15.73
C GLY A 7 6.43 -6.48 -14.93
N GLU A 8 5.37 -7.27 -15.03
CA GLU A 8 4.14 -7.09 -14.22
C GLU A 8 4.44 -7.37 -12.73
N VAL A 9 5.23 -8.41 -12.43
CA VAL A 9 5.69 -8.74 -11.07
C VAL A 9 6.53 -7.61 -10.46
N LEU A 10 7.49 -7.10 -11.21
CA LEU A 10 8.33 -5.98 -10.79
C LEU A 10 7.49 -4.74 -10.50
N SER A 11 6.53 -4.42 -11.38
CA SER A 11 5.64 -3.28 -11.21
C SER A 11 4.76 -3.42 -9.96
N LEU A 12 4.17 -4.59 -9.72
CA LEU A 12 3.35 -4.86 -8.54
C LEU A 12 4.16 -4.76 -7.23
N THR A 13 5.38 -5.28 -7.24
CA THR A 13 6.29 -5.18 -6.09
C THR A 13 6.69 -3.73 -5.84
N GLY A 14 6.94 -2.96 -6.89
CA GLY A 14 7.21 -1.52 -6.81
C GLY A 14 6.05 -0.74 -6.22
N LEU A 15 4.82 -1.01 -6.67
CA LEU A 15 3.60 -0.39 -6.13
C LEU A 15 3.39 -0.73 -4.65
N LEU A 16 3.57 -1.99 -4.27
CA LEU A 16 3.45 -2.41 -2.87
C LEU A 16 4.47 -1.69 -1.97
N LYS A 17 5.72 -1.58 -2.44
CA LYS A 17 6.76 -0.84 -1.71
C LYS A 17 6.42 0.64 -1.59
N PHE A 18 6.05 1.28 -2.69
CA PHE A 18 5.68 2.70 -2.70
C PHE A 18 4.53 3.00 -1.73
N GLU A 19 3.48 2.18 -1.74
CA GLU A 19 2.34 2.34 -0.84
C GLU A 19 2.74 2.13 0.63
N SER A 20 3.62 1.17 0.91
CA SER A 20 4.12 0.89 2.26
C SER A 20 4.98 2.03 2.81
N ASP A 21 5.89 2.56 1.99
CA ASP A 21 6.73 3.71 2.34
C ASP A 21 5.86 4.96 2.54
N GLY A 22 4.86 5.16 1.67
CA GLY A 22 3.86 6.22 1.79
C GLY A 22 3.05 6.15 3.08
N LEU A 23 2.59 4.95 3.46
CA LEU A 23 1.87 4.73 4.72
C LEU A 23 2.73 5.11 5.95
N ALA A 24 4.02 4.75 5.93
CA ALA A 24 4.93 5.11 7.02
C ALA A 24 5.04 6.64 7.15
N VAL A 25 5.23 7.36 6.03
CA VAL A 25 5.26 8.82 6.00
C VAL A 25 3.93 9.42 6.47
N SER A 26 2.79 8.92 5.99
CA SER A 26 1.46 9.42 6.38
C SER A 26 1.20 9.28 7.87
N ARG A 27 1.59 8.16 8.50
CA ARG A 27 1.46 7.96 9.95
C ARG A 27 2.34 8.93 10.74
N THR A 28 3.58 9.13 10.30
CA THR A 28 4.47 10.14 10.94
C THR A 28 3.89 11.54 10.79
N MET A 29 3.38 11.90 9.62
CA MET A 29 2.80 13.21 9.37
C MET A 29 1.54 13.44 10.21
N GLN A 30 0.65 12.45 10.29
CA GLN A 30 -0.58 12.53 11.08
C GLN A 30 -0.32 12.82 12.57
N ALA A 31 0.80 12.32 13.13
CA ALA A 31 1.19 12.63 14.51
C ALA A 31 1.60 14.10 14.74
N LEU A 32 1.94 14.83 13.67
CA LEU A 32 2.34 16.24 13.71
C LEU A 32 1.17 17.19 13.43
N ILE A 33 0.02 16.68 12.98
CA ILE A 33 -1.17 17.49 12.67
C ILE A 33 -1.89 17.87 13.95
N THR A 34 -2.06 19.17 14.16
CA THR A 34 -2.76 19.73 15.34
C THR A 34 -4.22 20.09 15.05
N ASP A 35 -4.59 20.29 13.79
CA ASP A 35 -5.97 20.56 13.39
C ASP A 35 -6.79 19.26 13.40
N ASP A 36 -7.85 19.22 14.19
CA ASP A 36 -8.62 17.99 14.42
C ASP A 36 -9.32 17.47 13.17
N GLU A 37 -9.80 18.36 12.30
CA GLU A 37 -10.50 17.97 11.08
C GLU A 37 -9.51 17.41 10.06
N LEU A 38 -8.37 18.08 9.90
CA LEU A 38 -7.28 17.61 9.06
C LEU A 38 -6.70 16.28 9.56
N LYS A 39 -6.63 16.07 10.88
CA LYS A 39 -6.18 14.82 11.49
C LYS A 39 -7.12 13.65 11.16
N LYS A 40 -8.43 13.85 11.23
CA LYS A 40 -9.44 12.84 10.82
C LYS A 40 -9.36 12.51 9.33
N GLN A 41 -9.11 13.51 8.49
CA GLN A 41 -8.90 13.28 7.07
C GLN A 41 -7.62 12.45 6.82
N ALA A 42 -6.54 12.75 7.54
CA ALA A 42 -5.31 11.97 7.47
C ALA A 42 -5.51 10.52 7.94
N GLU A 43 -6.27 10.29 9.01
CA GLU A 43 -6.66 8.95 9.47
C GLU A 43 -7.43 8.16 8.41
N SER A 44 -8.39 8.81 7.74
CA SER A 44 -9.14 8.19 6.64
C SER A 44 -8.23 7.82 5.46
N GLY A 45 -7.25 8.68 5.14
CA GLY A 45 -6.23 8.42 4.14
C GLY A 45 -5.33 7.23 4.49
N ILE A 46 -4.91 7.14 5.76
CA ILE A 46 -4.12 6.02 6.31
C ILE A 46 -4.89 4.71 6.16
N LEU A 47 -6.17 4.68 6.55
CA LEU A 47 -7.02 3.48 6.41
C LEU A 47 -7.16 3.06 4.94
N ALA A 48 -7.31 4.02 4.02
CA ALA A 48 -7.38 3.73 2.60
C ALA A 48 -6.06 3.15 2.06
N ALA A 49 -4.90 3.66 2.52
CA ALA A 49 -3.58 3.13 2.16
C ALA A 49 -3.39 1.69 2.68
N GLU A 50 -3.78 1.41 3.92
CA GLU A 50 -3.76 0.05 4.48
C GLU A 50 -4.63 -0.93 3.67
N GLY A 51 -5.80 -0.47 3.22
CA GLY A 51 -6.66 -1.23 2.32
C GLY A 51 -5.98 -1.57 1.00
N ARG A 52 -5.31 -0.60 0.36
CA ARG A 52 -4.55 -0.82 -0.88
C ARG A 52 -3.40 -1.80 -0.69
N ILE A 53 -2.62 -1.67 0.40
CA ILE A 53 -1.53 -2.61 0.74
C ILE A 53 -2.07 -4.03 0.88
N LYS A 54 -3.14 -4.23 1.65
CA LYS A 54 -3.76 -5.56 1.82
C LYS A 54 -4.25 -6.13 0.48
N GLY A 55 -4.91 -5.32 -0.34
CA GLY A 55 -5.36 -5.73 -1.67
C GLY A 55 -4.20 -6.16 -2.58
N LEU A 56 -3.11 -5.39 -2.60
CA LEU A 56 -1.91 -5.72 -3.38
C LEU A 56 -1.24 -7.00 -2.86
N GLN A 57 -1.10 -7.15 -1.54
CA GLN A 57 -0.54 -8.37 -0.93
C GLN A 57 -1.38 -9.60 -1.25
N GLN A 58 -2.71 -9.50 -1.13
CA GLN A 58 -3.64 -10.57 -1.48
C GLN A 58 -3.48 -10.96 -2.95
N PHE A 59 -3.48 -9.98 -3.86
CA PHE A 59 -3.30 -10.22 -5.28
C PHE A 59 -1.96 -10.91 -5.59
N ILE A 60 -0.85 -10.43 -5.00
CA ILE A 60 0.49 -11.03 -5.19
C ILE A 60 0.52 -12.48 -4.70
N ASN A 61 -0.07 -12.75 -3.52
CA ASN A 61 -0.11 -14.08 -2.91
C ASN A 61 -0.97 -15.06 -3.73
N GLU A 62 -2.17 -14.64 -4.13
CA GLU A 62 -3.10 -15.44 -4.94
C GLU A 62 -2.52 -15.78 -6.32
N ASN A 63 -1.69 -14.88 -6.88
CA ASN A 63 -1.06 -15.08 -8.18
C ASN A 63 0.34 -15.73 -8.10
N SER A 64 0.77 -16.18 -6.90
CA SER A 64 2.04 -16.90 -6.70
C SER A 64 3.26 -16.20 -7.31
N VAL A 65 3.28 -14.87 -7.25
CA VAL A 65 4.32 -14.01 -7.84
C VAL A 65 5.74 -14.37 -7.35
N THR A 66 5.85 -14.99 -6.17
CA THR A 66 7.11 -15.36 -5.52
C THR A 66 7.40 -16.87 -5.52
N ARG A 67 6.59 -17.73 -6.17
CA ARG A 67 6.96 -19.14 -6.34
C ARG A 67 7.99 -19.26 -7.47
N VAL A 68 9.26 -19.24 -7.07
CA VAL A 68 10.38 -19.81 -7.83
C VAL A 68 10.20 -21.32 -7.93
#